data_AF-A0A942YQD0-F1
#
_entry.id   AF-A0A942YQD0-F1
#
_cell.length_a   1.000
_cell.length_b   1.000
_cell.length_c   1.000
_cell.angle_alpha   90.00
_cell.angle_beta   90.00
_cell.angle_gamma   90.00
#
_symmetry.space_group_name_H-M   'P 1'
#
loop_
_entity.id
_entity.type
_entity.pdbx_description
1 polymer ?
#
loop_
_entity_poly.entity_id
_entity_poly.type
_entity_poly.pdbx_seq_one_letter_code
_entity_poly.pdbx_strand_id
1 'polypeptide(L)'
;MPNPNENEIKGIQKAYKPDLVVPIFTTLICSAPYFHLLLDIVDKDYSRLLFLAIISAPLIAYISIIWTRYFYNMSKYRDEVHSYLQDPEKYVW
;
A
#
# COMPACT_ATOMS: atom_id res chain seq x y z
N MET A 1 -36.44 16.81 -1.76
CA MET A 1 -35.75 15.54 -1.44
C MET A 1 -34.62 15.87 -0.49
N PRO A 2 -34.56 15.29 0.72
CA PRO A 2 -33.52 15.64 1.68
C PRO A 2 -32.17 15.21 1.14
N ASN A 3 -31.27 16.20 1.03
CA ASN A 3 -29.88 16.05 0.62
C ASN A 3 -29.22 15.02 1.56
N PRO A 4 -28.58 13.94 1.07
CA PRO A 4 -27.88 13.01 1.96
C PRO A 4 -26.86 13.80 2.76
N ASN A 5 -26.94 13.70 4.09
CA ASN A 5 -26.10 14.47 5.01
C ASN A 5 -24.63 14.21 4.66
N GLU A 6 -23.88 15.25 4.30
CA GLU A 6 -22.43 15.18 3.96
C GLU A 6 -21.60 14.37 4.98
N ASN A 7 -22.08 14.27 6.21
CA ASN A 7 -21.47 13.52 7.31
C ASN A 7 -21.51 12.00 7.12
N GLU A 8 -22.55 11.45 6.48
CA GLU A 8 -22.66 10.01 6.20
C GLU A 8 -21.70 9.61 5.07
N ILE A 9 -21.60 10.45 4.04
CA ILE A 9 -20.66 10.28 2.92
C ILE A 9 -19.20 10.33 3.43
N LYS A 10 -18.87 11.26 4.33
CA LYS A 10 -17.55 11.34 4.98
C LYS A 10 -17.26 10.13 5.86
N GLY A 11 -18.27 9.57 6.53
CA GLY A 11 -18.14 8.35 7.34
C GLY A 11 -17.78 7.12 6.51
N ILE A 12 -18.49 6.92 5.39
CA ILE A 12 -18.26 5.78 4.47
C ILE A 12 -16.90 5.91 3.79
N GLN A 13 -16.54 7.12 3.32
CA GLN A 13 -15.21 7.38 2.76
C GLN A 13 -14.10 7.01 3.75
N LYS A 14 -14.24 7.37 5.02
CA LYS A 14 -13.20 7.13 6.03
C LYS A 14 -13.10 5.65 6.43
N ALA A 15 -14.21 4.92 6.43
CA ALA A 15 -14.24 3.50 6.81
C ALA A 15 -13.65 2.57 5.74
N TYR A 16 -13.86 2.88 4.45
CA TYR A 16 -13.42 2.02 3.34
C TYR A 16 -12.09 2.42 2.69
N LYS A 17 -11.47 3.52 3.13
CA LYS A 17 -10.20 3.97 2.57
C LYS A 17 -9.11 2.91 2.84
N PRO A 18 -8.46 2.36 1.80
CA PRO A 18 -7.38 1.40 2.02
C PRO A 18 -6.26 2.05 2.83
N ASP A 19 -5.80 1.34 3.85
CA ASP A 19 -4.82 1.84 4.80
C ASP A 19 -3.40 1.83 4.19
N LEU A 20 -2.68 2.93 4.38
CA LEU A 20 -1.29 3.12 3.95
C LEU A 20 -0.29 2.57 4.97
N VAL A 21 -0.73 2.28 6.19
CA VAL A 21 0.14 1.81 7.27
C VAL A 21 0.86 0.52 6.86
N VAL A 22 0.12 -0.49 6.42
CA VAL A 22 0.69 -1.81 6.05
C VAL A 22 1.76 -1.73 4.96
N PRO A 23 1.53 -1.08 3.80
CA PRO A 23 2.56 -0.94 2.78
C PRO A 23 3.79 -0.17 3.30
N ILE A 24 3.61 0.93 4.04
CA ILE A 24 4.72 1.73 4.56
C ILE A 24 5.59 0.94 5.54
N PHE A 25 4.98 0.31 6.55
CA PHE A 25 5.72 -0.48 7.54
C PHE A 25 6.45 -1.67 6.89
N THR A 26 5.79 -2.34 5.95
CA THR A 26 6.43 -3.44 5.21
C THR A 26 7.64 -2.95 4.42
N THR A 27 7.54 -1.78 3.77
CA THR A 27 8.65 -1.20 3.00
C THR A 27 9.83 -0.84 3.91
N LEU A 28 9.56 -0.27 5.10
CA LEU A 28 10.59 0.03 6.10
C LEU A 28 11.32 -1.23 6.56
N ILE A 29 10.59 -2.27 6.95
CA ILE A 29 11.18 -3.53 7.42
C ILE A 29 12.02 -4.19 6.31
N CYS A 30 11.48 -4.24 5.08
CA CYS A 30 12.16 -4.90 3.97
C CYS A 30 13.34 -4.09 3.42
N SER A 31 13.45 -2.79 3.73
CA SER A 31 14.59 -1.96 3.34
C SER A 31 15.86 -2.24 4.17
N ALA A 32 15.72 -2.75 5.39
CA ALA A 32 16.85 -3.04 6.29
C ALA A 32 17.94 -3.95 5.68
N PRO A 33 17.63 -5.12 5.08
CA PRO A 33 18.65 -5.95 4.43
C PRO A 33 19.27 -5.28 3.21
N TYR A 34 18.54 -4.38 2.54
CA TYR A 34 19.07 -3.59 1.42
C TYR A 34 20.09 -2.55 1.89
N PHE A 35 19.80 -1.83 2.97
CA PHE A 35 20.75 -0.90 3.59
C PHE A 35 21.97 -1.63 4.12
N HIS A 36 21.80 -2.82 4.70
CA HIS A 36 22.92 -3.62 5.16
C HIS A 36 23.80 -4.09 4.00
N LEU A 37 23.20 -4.55 2.91
CA LEU A 37 23.92 -4.93 1.69
C LEU A 37 24.66 -3.74 1.06
N LEU A 38 24.09 -2.53 1.12
CA LEU A 38 24.77 -1.31 0.68
C LEU A 38 26.02 -1.02 1.53
N LEU A 39 25.91 -1.14 2.87
CA LEU A 39 27.04 -0.95 3.79
C LEU A 39 28.16 -1.96 3.51
N ASP A 40 27.82 -3.25 3.34
CA ASP A 40 28.80 -4.30 3.03
C ASP A 40 29.56 -4.01 1.71
N ILE A 41 28.87 -3.46 0.69
CA ILE A 41 29.51 -3.04 -0.57
C ILE A 41 30.47 -1.86 -0.35
N VAL A 42 30.07 -0.87 0.45
CA VAL A 42 30.89 0.32 0.76
C VAL A 42 32.13 -0.07 1.55
N ASP A 43 31.99 -0.98 2.52
CA ASP A 43 33.07 -1.49 3.36
C ASP A 43 33.92 -2.56 2.65
N LYS A 44 33.57 -2.94 1.41
CA LYS A 44 34.21 -3.99 0.60
C LYS A 44 34.23 -5.36 1.29
N ASP A 45 33.30 -5.60 2.21
CA ASP A 45 33.11 -6.91 2.83
C ASP A 45 32.13 -7.74 2.01
N TYR A 46 32.67 -8.64 1.18
CA TYR A 46 31.87 -9.48 0.30
C TYR A 46 31.49 -10.83 0.92
N SER A 47 31.89 -11.09 2.17
CA SER A 47 31.71 -12.39 2.84
C SER A 47 30.26 -12.85 2.88
N ARG A 48 29.33 -11.90 2.96
CA ARG A 48 27.88 -12.13 3.12
C ARG A 48 27.05 -11.58 1.97
N LEU A 49 27.68 -10.99 0.96
CA LEU A 49 27.01 -10.29 -0.14
C LEU A 49 26.00 -11.19 -0.87
N LEU A 50 26.42 -12.42 -1.20
CA LEU A 50 25.58 -13.37 -1.95
C LEU A 50 24.35 -13.81 -1.13
N PHE A 51 24.53 -14.01 0.18
CA PHE A 51 23.42 -14.36 1.08
C PHE A 51 22.42 -13.22 1.21
N LEU A 52 22.90 -11.99 1.44
CA LEU A 52 22.05 -10.80 1.52
C LEU A 52 21.33 -10.52 0.19
N ALA A 53 21.98 -10.75 -0.95
CA ALA A 53 21.39 -10.57 -2.27
C ALA A 53 20.26 -11.58 -2.54
N ILE A 54 20.43 -12.84 -2.13
CA ILE A 54 19.39 -13.88 -2.25
C ILE A 54 18.18 -13.55 -1.37
N ILE A 55 18.39 -12.93 -0.21
CA ILE A 55 17.30 -12.51 0.69
C ILE A 55 16.62 -11.23 0.18
N SER A 56 17.36 -10.29 -0.37
CA SER A 56 16.83 -8.99 -0.78
C SER A 56 15.98 -9.06 -2.05
N ALA A 57 16.30 -9.97 -2.98
CA ALA A 57 15.53 -10.19 -4.21
C ALA A 57 14.04 -10.56 -3.97
N PRO A 58 13.69 -11.58 -3.18
CA PRO A 58 12.29 -11.92 -2.90
C PRO A 58 11.58 -10.84 -2.07
N LEU A 59 12.30 -10.09 -1.24
CA LEU A 59 11.72 -8.97 -0.49
C LEU A 59 11.23 -7.84 -1.41
N ILE A 60 11.98 -7.52 -2.47
CA ILE A 60 11.51 -6.55 -3.48
C ILE A 60 10.24 -7.05 -4.17
N ALA A 61 10.20 -8.32 -4.55
CA ALA A 61 9.00 -8.90 -5.17
C ALA A 61 7.79 -8.80 -4.24
N TYR A 62 7.98 -9.09 -2.95
CA TYR A 62 6.94 -8.99 -1.93
C TYR A 62 6.44 -7.55 -1.73
N ILE A 63 7.35 -6.58 -1.59
CA ILE A 63 7.00 -5.15 -1.51
C ILE A 63 6.20 -4.74 -2.75
N SER A 64 6.64 -5.16 -3.94
CA SER A 64 5.98 -4.82 -5.21
C SER A 64 4.55 -5.34 -5.26
N ILE A 65 4.30 -6.56 -4.80
CA ILE A 65 2.95 -7.15 -4.71
C ILE A 65 2.07 -6.36 -3.74
N ILE A 66 2.60 -5.99 -2.56
CA ILE A 66 1.85 -5.24 -1.56
C ILE A 66 1.44 -3.86 -2.10
N TRP A 67 2.38 -3.13 -2.70
CA TRP A 67 2.09 -1.84 -3.30
C TRP A 67 1.12 -1.96 -4.48
N THR A 68 1.29 -2.96 -5.34
CA THR A 68 0.35 -3.23 -6.44
C THR A 68 -1.07 -3.46 -5.92
N ARG A 69 -1.22 -4.27 -4.87
CA ARG A 69 -2.51 -4.53 -4.23
C ARG A 69 -3.09 -3.27 -3.58
N TYR A 70 -2.27 -2.46 -2.93
CA TYR A 70 -2.69 -1.18 -2.36
C TYR A 70 -3.20 -0.23 -3.45
N PHE A 71 -2.45 -0.05 -4.54
CA PHE A 71 -2.87 0.81 -5.65
C PHE A 71 -4.13 0.32 -6.34
N TYR A 72 -4.27 -1.00 -6.52
CA TYR A 72 -5.49 -1.60 -7.06
C TYR A 72 -6.71 -1.30 -6.18
N ASN A 73 -6.59 -1.55 -4.87
CA ASN A 73 -7.66 -1.27 -3.92
C ASN A 73 -7.99 0.23 -3.86
N MET A 74 -6.98 1.10 -3.93
CA MET A 74 -7.17 2.54 -3.94
C MET A 74 -7.87 3.02 -5.21
N SER A 75 -7.54 2.45 -6.38
CA SER A 75 -8.26 2.74 -7.62
C SER A 75 -9.71 2.31 -7.53
N LYS A 76 -9.97 1.07 -7.09
CA LYS A 76 -11.32 0.53 -6.91
C LYS A 76 -12.15 1.38 -5.94
N TYR A 77 -11.57 1.77 -4.80
CA TYR A 77 -12.19 2.67 -3.85
C TYR A 77 -12.54 4.03 -4.49
N ARG A 78 -11.63 4.61 -5.28
CA ARG A 78 -11.88 5.89 -5.95
C ARG A 78 -13.03 5.78 -6.96
N ASP A 79 -13.06 4.71 -7.73
CA ASP A 79 -14.08 4.46 -8.75
C ASP A 79 -15.44 4.17 -8.11
N GLU A 80 -15.46 3.40 -7.00
CA GLU A 80 -16.66 3.19 -6.18
C GLU A 80 -17.19 4.52 -5.64
N VAL A 81 -16.36 5.30 -4.93
CA VAL A 81 -16.74 6.62 -4.39
C VAL A 81 -17.26 7.56 -5.49
N HIS A 82 -16.64 7.56 -6.67
CA HIS A 82 -17.11 8.35 -7.80
C HIS A 82 -18.50 7.89 -8.27
N SER A 83 -18.74 6.58 -8.33
CA SER A 83 -20.05 6.02 -8.68
C SER A 83 -21.12 6.34 -7.62
N TYR A 84 -20.81 6.31 -6.32
CA TYR A 84 -21.75 6.73 -5.26
C TYR A 84 -22.13 8.20 -5.38
N LEU A 85 -21.18 9.07 -5.73
CA LEU A 85 -21.44 10.50 -5.89
C LEU A 85 -22.32 10.80 -7.12
N GLN A 86 -22.30 9.94 -8.13
CA GLN A 86 -23.14 10.10 -9.33
C GLN A 86 -24.57 9.60 -9.14
N ASP A 87 -24.76 8.43 -8.51
CA ASP A 87 -26.08 7.83 -8.27
C ASP A 87 -26.18 7.28 -6.83
N PRO A 88 -26.46 8.14 -5.83
CA PRO A 88 -26.56 7.71 -4.43
C PRO A 88 -27.74 6.77 -4.17
N GLU A 89 -28.81 6.83 -4.99
CA GLU A 89 -30.01 5.99 -4.84
C GLU A 89 -29.79 4.52 -5.18
N LYS A 90 -28.70 4.18 -5.90
CA LYS A 90 -28.39 2.79 -6.27
C LYS A 90 -27.78 1.98 -5.11
N TYR A 91 -27.30 2.67 -4.08
CA TYR A 91 -26.61 2.08 -2.94
C TYR A 91 -27.34 2.33 -1.62
N VAL A 92 -28.66 2.20 -1.65
CA VAL A 92 -29.48 2.12 -0.43
C VAL A 92 -29.26 0.72 0.16
N TRP A 93 -28.58 0.66 1.30
CA TRP A 93 -28.44 -0.54 2.14
C TRP A 93 -29.45 -0.47 3.29
#